data_AF-A0A1F2V7D7-F1
#
_entry.id   AF-A0A1F2V7D7-F1
#
_cell.length_a   1.000
_cell.length_b   1.000
_cell.length_c   1.000
_cell.angle_alpha   90.00
_cell.angle_beta   90.00
_cell.angle_gamma   90.00
#
_symmetry.space_group_name_H-M   'P 1'
#
loop_
_entity.id
_entity.type
_entity.pdbx_description
1 polymer ?
#
loop_
_entity_poly.entity_id
_entity_poly.type
_entity_poly.pdbx_seq_one_letter_code
_entity_poly.pdbx_strand_id
1 'polypeptide(L)'
;MAHTYEELKKKTVAELRDIAKDLQHDAVQGYTQLNKEHLLPALCTALGIDAREHHAAQGAIKIAARSRMKELRAKRQQAVDTRDGEALKAIRREYHRLNHQLRAAARAGSA
;
A
#
# COMPACT_ATOMS: atom_id res chain seq x y z
N MET A 1 -0.46 4.14 -24.12
CA MET A 1 0.55 4.41 -23.07
C MET A 1 0.03 3.80 -21.79
N ALA A 2 0.81 2.94 -21.13
CA ALA A 2 0.34 2.13 -20.02
C ALA A 2 -0.11 3.02 -18.85
N HIS A 3 -1.41 3.14 -18.64
CA HIS A 3 -1.95 3.81 -17.46
C HIS A 3 -1.43 3.08 -16.23
N THR A 4 -0.92 3.81 -15.24
CA THR A 4 -0.53 3.21 -13.96
C THR A 4 -1.71 3.23 -12.98
N TYR A 5 -1.72 2.33 -12.00
CA TYR A 5 -2.76 2.29 -10.97
C TYR A 5 -2.94 3.64 -10.27
N GLU A 6 -1.83 4.35 -9.99
CA GLU A 6 -1.87 5.66 -9.34
C GLU A 6 -2.53 6.74 -10.21
N GLU A 7 -2.31 6.71 -11.53
CA GLU A 7 -2.96 7.64 -12.46
C GLU A 7 -4.46 7.40 -12.54
N LEU A 8 -4.88 6.13 -12.58
CA LEU A 8 -6.30 5.77 -12.55
C LEU A 8 -6.94 6.18 -11.21
N LYS A 9 -6.23 6.02 -10.09
CA LYS A 9 -6.76 6.34 -8.77
C LYS A 9 -6.98 7.84 -8.56
N LYS A 10 -6.11 8.66 -9.13
CA LYS A 10 -6.20 10.13 -9.07
C LYS A 10 -7.32 10.72 -9.95
N LYS A 11 -7.76 9.98 -10.98
CA LYS A 11 -8.87 10.40 -11.86
C LYS A 11 -10.23 10.36 -11.16
N THR A 12 -11.15 11.16 -11.68
CA THR A 12 -12.56 11.18 -11.28
C THR A 12 -13.32 9.98 -11.87
N VAL A 13 -14.49 9.67 -11.30
CA VAL A 13 -15.34 8.59 -11.83
C VAL A 13 -15.74 8.86 -13.28
N ALA A 14 -15.98 10.12 -13.65
CA ALA A 14 -16.32 10.50 -15.02
C ALA A 14 -15.19 10.14 -16.00
N GLU A 15 -13.95 10.54 -15.68
CA GLU A 15 -12.78 10.23 -16.52
C GLU A 15 -12.49 8.72 -16.59
N LEU A 16 -12.74 7.98 -15.50
CA LEU A 16 -12.62 6.52 -15.51
C LEU A 16 -13.67 5.87 -16.42
N ARG A 17 -14.87 6.44 -16.49
CA ARG A 17 -15.93 5.96 -17.40
C ARG A 17 -15.60 6.26 -18.85
N ASP A 18 -14.96 7.39 -19.14
CA ASP A 18 -14.51 7.70 -20.49
C ASP A 18 -13.45 6.71 -20.97
N ILE A 19 -12.47 6.38 -20.10
CA ILE A 19 -11.47 5.34 -20.39
C ILE A 19 -12.14 3.97 -20.57
N ALA A 20 -13.14 3.64 -19.75
CA ALA A 20 -13.88 2.38 -19.84
C ALA A 20 -14.74 2.27 -21.11
N LYS A 21 -15.22 3.38 -21.67
CA LYS A 21 -15.99 3.41 -22.90
C LYS A 21 -15.16 2.99 -24.11
N ASP A 22 -13.91 3.43 -24.14
CA ASP A 22 -12.95 3.06 -25.20
C ASP A 22 -12.38 1.65 -24.98
N LEU A 23 -12.43 1.15 -23.74
CA LEU A 23 -11.95 -0.16 -23.35
C LEU A 23 -13.09 -1.18 -23.42
N GLN A 24 -13.37 -1.74 -24.61
CA GLN A 24 -14.36 -2.80 -24.79
C GLN A 24 -13.89 -4.13 -24.17
N HIS A 25 -14.02 -4.25 -22.85
CA HIS A 25 -13.59 -5.44 -22.09
C HIS A 25 -14.71 -5.89 -21.15
N ASP A 26 -14.89 -7.21 -20.99
CA ASP A 26 -15.98 -7.79 -20.20
C ASP A 26 -15.99 -7.30 -18.74
N ALA A 27 -14.80 -7.11 -18.16
CA ALA A 27 -14.65 -6.57 -16.80
C ALA A 27 -15.24 -5.17 -16.59
N VAL A 28 -15.34 -4.34 -17.64
CA VAL A 28 -15.91 -2.99 -17.57
C VAL A 28 -17.31 -2.90 -18.19
N GLN A 29 -17.96 -4.03 -18.51
CA GLN A 29 -19.36 -4.03 -18.88
C GLN A 29 -20.22 -3.48 -17.72
N GLY A 30 -21.02 -2.45 -18.00
CA GLY A 30 -21.79 -1.74 -16.97
C GLY A 30 -21.03 -0.60 -16.25
N TYR A 31 -19.90 -0.13 -16.80
CA TYR A 31 -19.11 0.98 -16.26
C TYR A 31 -19.92 2.26 -15.91
N THR A 32 -21.06 2.48 -16.57
CA THR A 32 -21.99 3.58 -16.30
C THR A 32 -22.66 3.49 -14.93
N GLN A 33 -22.88 2.29 -14.40
CA GLN A 33 -23.50 2.05 -13.09
C GLN A 33 -22.48 1.77 -11.97
N LEU A 34 -21.23 1.42 -12.31
CA LEU A 34 -20.18 1.16 -11.33
C LEU A 34 -19.76 2.45 -10.60
N ASN A 35 -19.54 2.30 -9.29
CA ASN A 35 -18.92 3.32 -8.43
C ASN A 35 -17.39 3.29 -8.59
N LYS A 36 -16.68 4.28 -8.02
CA LYS A 36 -15.21 4.38 -8.13
C LYS A 36 -14.50 3.12 -7.63
N GLU A 37 -15.01 2.52 -6.56
CA GLU A 37 -14.38 1.37 -5.91
C GLU A 37 -14.44 0.09 -6.75
N HIS A 38 -15.50 -0.09 -7.56
CA HIS A 38 -15.61 -1.24 -8.46
C HIS A 38 -15.07 -0.97 -9.87
N LEU A 39 -15.16 0.28 -10.34
CA LEU A 39 -14.69 0.67 -11.66
C LEU A 39 -13.15 0.62 -11.77
N LEU A 40 -12.45 0.99 -10.70
CA LEU A 40 -10.98 1.05 -10.71
C LEU A 40 -10.33 -0.35 -10.82
N PRO A 41 -10.71 -1.38 -10.02
CA PRO A 41 -10.20 -2.73 -10.19
C PRO A 41 -10.61 -3.36 -11.54
N ALA A 42 -11.81 -3.06 -12.03
CA ALA A 42 -12.29 -3.52 -13.33
C ALA A 42 -11.44 -2.98 -14.48
N LEU A 43 -11.13 -1.68 -14.47
CA LEU A 43 -10.22 -1.04 -15.42
C LEU A 43 -8.79 -1.60 -15.31
N CYS A 44 -8.29 -1.79 -14.10
CA CYS A 44 -6.97 -2.39 -13.90
C CYS A 44 -6.90 -3.81 -14.48
N THR A 45 -7.94 -4.62 -14.27
CA THR A 45 -8.05 -5.97 -14.85
C THR A 45 -8.11 -5.91 -16.38
N ALA A 46 -8.89 -5.00 -16.95
CA ALA A 46 -9.04 -4.84 -18.40
C ALA A 46 -7.78 -4.29 -19.09
N LEU A 47 -6.97 -3.50 -18.38
CA LEU A 47 -5.69 -2.97 -18.86
C LEU A 47 -4.50 -3.90 -18.56
N GLY A 48 -4.73 -5.04 -17.89
CA GLY A 48 -3.67 -5.96 -17.47
C GLY A 48 -2.75 -5.38 -16.38
N ILE A 49 -3.20 -4.34 -15.67
CA ILE A 49 -2.49 -3.74 -14.54
C ILE A 49 -2.83 -4.58 -13.30
N ASP A 50 -1.87 -5.33 -12.79
CA ASP A 50 -2.10 -6.18 -11.64
C ASP A 50 -2.24 -5.34 -10.35
N ALA A 51 -3.47 -4.91 -10.06
CA ALA A 51 -3.80 -4.23 -8.82
C ALA A 51 -3.48 -5.07 -7.57
N ARG A 52 -3.33 -6.41 -7.72
CA ARG A 52 -2.93 -7.28 -6.61
C ARG A 52 -1.44 -7.17 -6.28
N GLU A 53 -0.56 -6.88 -7.24
CA GLU A 53 0.88 -6.72 -6.96
C GLU A 53 1.14 -5.54 -6.03
N HIS A 54 0.41 -4.43 -6.17
CA HIS A 54 0.54 -3.30 -5.23
C HIS A 54 0.09 -3.65 -3.80
N HIS A 55 -0.97 -4.46 -3.64
CA HIS A 55 -1.39 -4.96 -2.33
C HIS A 55 -0.42 -6.00 -1.75
N ALA A 56 0.12 -6.90 -2.59
CA ALA A 56 1.06 -7.94 -2.22
C ALA A 56 2.43 -7.35 -1.83
N ALA A 57 2.95 -6.40 -2.60
CA ALA A 57 4.20 -5.70 -2.31
C ALA A 57 4.10 -4.89 -1.00
N GLN A 58 2.98 -4.21 -0.74
CA GLN A 58 2.72 -3.57 0.54
C GLN A 58 2.59 -4.59 1.69
N GLY A 59 2.05 -5.79 1.42
CA GLY A 59 2.01 -6.91 2.35
C GLY A 59 3.41 -7.35 2.78
N ALA A 60 4.32 -7.54 1.83
CA ALA A 60 5.71 -7.92 2.08
C ALA A 60 6.46 -6.88 2.93
N ILE A 61 6.30 -5.58 2.64
CA ILE A 61 6.89 -4.49 3.45
C ILE A 61 6.33 -4.52 4.88
N LYS A 62 5.02 -4.73 5.04
CA LYS A 62 4.38 -4.84 6.37
C LYS A 62 4.92 -6.04 7.15
N ILE A 63 5.14 -7.18 6.51
CA ILE A 63 5.69 -8.38 7.14
C ILE A 63 7.14 -8.14 7.58
N ALA A 64 8.00 -7.63 6.68
CA ALA A 64 9.41 -7.36 6.99
C ALA A 64 9.57 -6.34 8.13
N ALA A 65 8.81 -5.25 8.10
CA ALA A 65 8.82 -4.24 9.15
C ALA A 65 8.31 -4.79 10.50
N ARG A 66 7.25 -5.61 10.50
CA ARG A 66 6.74 -6.26 11.73
C ARG A 66 7.76 -7.26 12.31
N SER A 67 8.46 -8.02 11.47
CA SER A 67 9.54 -8.91 11.92
C SER A 67 10.64 -8.13 12.62
N ARG A 68 11.12 -7.05 12.00
CA ARG A 68 12.16 -6.20 12.57
C ARG A 68 11.73 -5.50 13.87
N MET A 69 10.46 -5.10 13.97
CA MET A 69 9.91 -4.58 15.23
C MET A 69 9.88 -5.62 16.36
N LYS A 70 9.66 -6.91 16.03
CA LYS A 70 9.73 -8.01 17.02
C LYS A 70 11.15 -8.20 17.53
N GLU A 71 12.15 -8.19 16.65
CA GLU A 71 13.57 -8.25 17.02
C GLU A 71 14.00 -7.07 17.89
N LEU A 72 13.56 -5.84 17.55
CA LEU A 72 13.85 -4.65 18.35
C LEU A 72 13.23 -4.70 19.74
N ARG A 73 12.08 -5.37 19.92
CA ARG A 73 11.51 -5.60 21.26
C ARG A 73 12.36 -6.55 22.10
N ALA A 74 12.91 -7.60 21.50
CA ALA A 74 13.83 -8.50 22.19
C ALA A 74 15.13 -7.77 22.61
N LYS A 75 15.72 -7.00 21.69
CA LYS A 75 16.91 -6.18 21.98
C LYS A 75 16.63 -5.10 23.02
N ARG A 76 15.42 -4.53 23.04
CA ARG A 76 15.00 -3.57 24.08
C ARG A 76 15.03 -4.22 25.44
N GLN A 77 14.52 -5.45 25.58
CA GLN A 77 14.49 -6.13 26.87
C GLN A 77 15.92 -6.34 27.39
N GLN A 78 16.81 -6.85 26.54
CA GLN A 78 18.23 -7.01 26.87
C GLN A 78 18.89 -5.69 27.30
N ALA A 79 18.61 -4.59 26.60
CA ALA A 79 19.15 -3.27 26.94
C ALA A 79 18.56 -2.69 28.25
N VAL A 80 17.33 -3.06 28.63
CA VAL A 80 16.77 -2.72 29.95
C VAL A 80 17.50 -3.49 31.04
N ASP A 81 17.75 -4.79 30.81
CA ASP A 81 18.40 -5.67 31.78
C ASP A 81 19.86 -5.25 32.02
N THR A 82 20.58 -4.83 30.97
CA THR A 82 21.95 -4.30 31.08
C THR A 82 22.02 -2.81 31.45
N ARG A 83 20.87 -2.14 31.61
CA ARG A 83 20.75 -0.68 31.84
C ARG A 83 21.52 0.18 30.84
N ASP A 84 21.63 -0.26 29.60
CA ASP A 84 22.25 0.49 28.52
C ASP A 84 21.29 1.55 27.95
N GLY A 85 21.44 2.78 28.43
CA GLY A 85 20.64 3.93 28.01
C GLY A 85 20.86 4.35 26.56
N GLU A 86 22.07 4.15 26.01
CA GLU A 86 22.38 4.51 24.62
C GLU A 86 21.72 3.53 23.65
N ALA A 87 21.84 2.22 23.93
CA ALA A 87 21.16 1.18 23.17
C ALA A 87 19.64 1.36 23.20
N LEU A 88 19.06 1.69 24.37
CA LEU A 88 17.64 1.99 24.48
C LEU A 88 17.20 3.18 23.61
N LYS A 89 18.01 4.24 23.55
CA LYS A 89 17.73 5.42 22.72
C LYS A 89 17.78 5.09 21.24
N ALA A 90 18.77 4.30 20.81
CA ALA A 90 18.89 3.84 19.42
C ALA A 90 17.69 2.98 19.01
N ILE A 91 17.32 2.00 19.84
CA ILE A 91 16.19 1.09 19.59
C ILE A 91 14.86 1.85 19.48
N ARG A 92 14.60 2.82 20.37
CA ARG A 92 13.39 3.64 20.31
C ARG A 92 13.29 4.46 19.02
N ARG A 93 14.43 5.00 18.53
CA ARG A 93 14.48 5.75 17.27
C ARG A 93 14.21 4.85 16.07
N GLU A 94 14.81 3.66 16.01
CA GLU A 94 14.57 2.70 14.93
C GLU A 94 13.10 2.23 14.93
N TYR A 95 12.54 1.96 16.11
CA TYR A 95 11.12 1.60 16.26
C TYR A 95 10.18 2.73 15.80
N HIS A 96 10.49 3.98 16.11
CA HIS A 96 9.71 5.14 15.66
C HIS A 96 9.76 5.29 14.13
N ARG A 97 10.94 5.15 13.52
CA ARG A 97 11.12 5.22 12.05
C ARG A 97 10.31 4.14 11.34
N LEU A 98 10.41 2.89 11.79
CA LEU A 98 9.65 1.77 11.22
C LEU A 98 8.14 1.97 11.35
N ASN A 99 7.66 2.47 12.49
CA ASN A 99 6.25 2.81 12.67
C ASN A 99 5.80 3.94 11.74
N HIS A 100 6.64 4.95 11.53
CA HIS A 100 6.32 6.04 10.59
C HIS A 100 6.24 5.53 9.16
N GLN A 101 7.20 4.69 8.73
CA GLN A 101 7.20 4.06 7.41
C GLN A 101 5.96 3.17 7.18
N LEU A 102 5.57 2.38 8.19
CA LEU A 102 4.35 1.57 8.12
C LEU A 102 3.08 2.43 7.97
N ARG A 103 2.99 3.55 8.71
CA ARG A 103 1.87 4.49 8.60
C ARG A 103 1.88 5.27 7.29
N ALA A 104 3.06 5.59 6.76
CA ALA A 104 3.19 6.23 5.45
C ALA A 104 2.77 5.26 4.33
N ALA A 105 3.25 4.02 4.36
CA ALA A 105 2.86 2.97 3.41
C ALA A 105 1.36 2.65 3.49
N ALA A 106 0.77 2.64 4.69
CA ALA A 106 -0.66 2.47 4.87
C ALA A 106 -1.47 3.65 4.28
N ARG A 107 -1.00 4.89 4.46
CA ARG A 107 -1.64 6.09 3.90
C ARG A 107 -1.51 6.17 2.37
N ALA A 108 -0.36 5.78 1.83
CA ALA A 108 -0.14 5.69 0.38
C ALA A 108 -1.01 4.60 -0.27
N GLY A 109 -1.30 3.50 0.44
CA GLY A 109 -2.25 2.49 -0.03
C GLY A 109 -3.71 2.97 -0.05
N SER A 110 -4.09 3.91 0.83
CA SER A 110 -5.46 4.45 0.92
C SER A 110 -5.76 5.66 0.01
N ALA A 111 -4.75 6.35 -0.53
CA ALA A 111 -4.90 7.55 -1.37
C ALA A 111 -4.80 7.24 -2.87
#